data_AF-A0A534K5J4-F1
#
_entry.id   AF-A0A534K5J4-F1
#
_cell.length_a   1.000
_cell.length_b   1.000
_cell.length_c   1.000
_cell.angle_alpha   90.00
_cell.angle_beta   90.00
_cell.angle_gamma   90.00
#
_symmetry.space_group_name_H-M   'P 1'
#
loop_
_entity.id
_entity.type
_entity.pdbx_description
1 polymer ?
#
loop_
_entity_poly.entity_id
_entity_poly.type
_entity_poly.pdbx_seq_one_letter_code
_entity_poly.pdbx_strand_id
1 'polypeptide(L)'
;LAVTGDVDRTLIDEAIAEPLSRLEGDNVGAPPIPPPPAHKPRAVSIPMPHKTQVDIAVGAPAVPRRHDDYYALNLANLLFGRIGLYGRLGRNLRDEQGLAYYAFASLDARSAGGMWSISAGVNPANLAKAIASIRAEMERLRPEPFTPEELRD
;
A
#
# COMPACT_ATOMS: atom_id res chain seq x y z
N LEU A 1 16.25 -18.22 -6.30
CA LEU A 1 17.06 -17.63 -7.39
C LEU A 1 16.10 -17.17 -8.48
N ALA A 2 16.28 -15.97 -9.03
CA ALA A 2 15.56 -15.50 -10.21
C ALA A 2 16.58 -14.90 -11.18
N VAL A 3 16.56 -15.35 -12.43
CA VAL A 3 17.43 -14.83 -13.51
C VAL A 3 16.53 -14.44 -14.67
N THR A 4 16.77 -13.28 -15.28
CA THR A 4 15.94 -12.72 -16.36
C THR A 4 16.83 -12.02 -17.39
N GLY A 5 16.46 -12.14 -18.66
CA GLY A 5 17.22 -11.58 -19.78
C GLY A 5 17.73 -12.65 -20.75
N ASP A 6 18.63 -12.25 -21.64
CA ASP A 6 19.37 -13.16 -22.53
C ASP A 6 20.50 -13.81 -21.75
N VAL A 7 20.26 -15.03 -21.26
CA VAL A 7 21.16 -15.70 -20.32
C VAL A 7 21.45 -17.13 -20.77
N ASP A 8 22.73 -17.50 -20.74
CA ASP A 8 23.16 -18.88 -20.95
C ASP A 8 22.91 -19.69 -19.68
N ARG A 9 22.05 -20.71 -19.82
CA ARG A 9 21.68 -21.61 -18.72
C ARG A 9 22.88 -22.37 -18.15
N THR A 10 23.82 -22.74 -19.01
CA THR A 10 25.04 -23.47 -18.63
C THR A 10 25.90 -22.61 -17.72
N LEU A 11 26.07 -21.34 -18.07
CA LEU A 11 26.81 -20.37 -17.26
C LEU A 11 26.12 -20.11 -15.91
N ILE A 12 24.79 -20.03 -15.89
CA ILE A 12 24.04 -19.89 -14.62
C ILE A 12 24.27 -21.10 -13.72
N ASP A 13 24.18 -22.30 -14.28
CA ASP A 13 24.31 -23.53 -13.51
C ASP A 13 25.72 -23.63 -12.90
N GLU A 14 26.77 -23.37 -13.69
CA GLU A 14 28.17 -23.41 -13.23
C GLU A 14 28.54 -22.26 -12.29
N ALA A 15 28.16 -21.02 -12.60
CA ALA A 15 28.61 -19.85 -11.86
C ALA A 15 27.74 -19.54 -10.62
N ILE A 16 26.50 -20.02 -10.58
CA ILE A 16 25.52 -19.66 -9.54
C ILE A 16 24.94 -20.91 -8.87
N ALA A 17 24.38 -21.85 -9.61
CA ALA A 17 23.67 -22.97 -9.00
C ALA A 17 24.61 -23.93 -8.27
N GLU A 18 25.75 -24.30 -8.88
CA GLU A 18 26.73 -25.21 -8.28
C GLU A 18 27.42 -24.61 -7.03
N PRO A 19 27.84 -23.33 -7.00
CA PRO A 19 28.32 -22.72 -5.77
C PRO A 19 27.26 -22.67 -4.67
N LEU A 20 26.01 -22.36 -5.00
CA LEU A 20 24.92 -22.29 -4.03
C LEU A 20 24.50 -23.67 -3.52
N SER A 21 24.67 -24.75 -4.29
CA SER A 21 24.34 -26.10 -3.83
C SER A 21 25.26 -26.60 -2.72
N ARG A 22 26.40 -25.93 -2.50
CA ARG A 22 27.33 -26.22 -1.40
C ARG A 22 26.90 -25.59 -0.08
N LEU A 23 25.89 -24.73 -0.10
CA LEU A 23 25.30 -24.18 1.12
C LEU A 23 24.36 -25.22 1.73
N GLU A 24 24.61 -25.58 2.98
CA GLU A 24 23.66 -26.37 3.76
C GLU A 24 22.49 -25.48 4.19
N GLY A 25 21.32 -25.75 3.61
CA GLY A 25 20.08 -25.12 4.05
C GLY A 25 19.61 -25.74 5.36
N ASP A 26 19.19 -24.89 6.29
CA ASP A 26 18.34 -25.27 7.39
C ASP A 26 16.98 -25.74 6.83
N ASN A 27 16.77 -27.08 6.83
CA ASN A 27 15.48 -27.69 6.46
C ASN A 27 14.34 -27.37 7.44
N VAL A 28 14.63 -26.56 8.46
CA VAL A 28 13.65 -26.01 9.38
C VAL A 28 13.13 -24.73 8.72
N GLY A 29 11.91 -24.77 8.20
CA GLY A 29 11.28 -23.58 7.63
C GLY A 29 11.33 -22.40 8.61
N ALA A 30 11.35 -21.17 8.08
CA ALA A 30 11.38 -19.97 8.91
C ALA A 30 10.26 -20.02 9.96
N PRO A 31 10.54 -19.68 11.24
CA PRO A 31 9.53 -19.70 12.28
C PRO A 31 8.37 -18.79 11.89
N PRO A 32 7.13 -19.15 12.25
CA PRO A 32 5.97 -18.32 11.95
C PRO A 32 6.14 -16.95 12.60
N ILE A 33 6.00 -15.89 11.81
CA ILE A 33 5.98 -14.52 12.32
C ILE A 33 4.63 -14.33 13.03
N PRO A 34 4.61 -13.96 14.31
CA PRO A 34 3.36 -13.74 15.03
C PRO A 34 2.59 -12.57 14.40
N PRO A 35 1.25 -12.59 14.44
CA PRO A 35 0.47 -11.44 14.00
C PRO A 35 0.84 -10.20 14.84
N PRO A 36 0.78 -8.99 14.25
CA PRO A 36 1.05 -7.77 15.00
C PRO A 36 0.05 -7.64 16.17
N PRO A 37 0.47 -7.07 17.31
CA PRO A 37 -0.43 -6.85 18.43
C PRO A 37 -1.58 -5.92 18.03
N ALA A 38 -2.72 -6.08 18.69
CA ALA A 38 -3.84 -5.15 18.53
C ALA A 38 -3.38 -3.72 18.84
N HIS A 39 -3.66 -2.79 17.93
CA HIS A 39 -3.34 -1.38 18.08
C HIS A 39 -4.65 -0.59 18.15
N LYS A 40 -4.64 0.49 18.92
CA LYS A 40 -5.73 1.47 18.93
C LYS A 40 -5.37 2.59 17.97
N PRO A 41 -6.37 3.23 17.31
CA PRO A 41 -6.12 4.40 16.50
C PRO A 41 -5.34 5.46 17.31
N ARG A 42 -4.26 5.99 16.71
CA ARG A 42 -3.43 7.04 17.30
C ARG A 42 -3.12 8.08 16.24
N ALA A 43 -3.11 9.35 16.65
CA ALA A 43 -2.61 10.45 15.85
C ALA A 43 -1.28 10.95 16.43
N VAL A 44 -0.32 11.24 15.55
CA VAL A 44 0.96 11.87 15.90
C VAL A 44 1.18 13.00 14.90
N SER A 45 1.54 14.17 15.40
CA SER A 45 1.96 15.31 14.57
C SER A 45 3.43 15.57 14.84
N ILE A 46 4.21 15.69 13.76
CA ILE A 46 5.64 15.97 13.81
C ILE A 46 5.87 17.34 13.15
N PRO A 47 6.14 18.40 13.91
CA PRO A 47 6.40 19.72 13.36
C PRO A 47 7.64 19.72 12.47
N MET A 48 7.53 20.31 11.27
CA MET A 48 8.65 20.51 10.34
C MET A 48 8.69 21.98 9.92
N PRO A 49 9.43 22.86 10.65
CA PRO A 49 9.33 24.32 10.52
C PRO A 49 9.60 24.88 9.12
N HIS A 50 10.37 24.17 8.29
CA HIS A 50 10.76 24.62 6.95
C HIS A 50 9.92 24.00 5.82
N LYS A 51 8.83 23.29 6.18
CA LYS A 51 7.97 22.62 5.22
C LYS A 51 6.71 23.42 4.98
N THR A 52 6.44 23.76 3.73
CA THR A 52 5.29 24.59 3.32
C THR A 52 3.99 23.79 3.23
N GLN A 53 4.06 22.47 3.07
CA GLN A 53 2.91 21.56 3.04
C GLN A 53 2.89 20.62 4.25
N VAL A 54 1.71 20.15 4.62
CA VAL A 54 1.56 19.04 5.58
C VAL A 54 1.45 17.74 4.79
N ASP A 55 2.30 16.77 5.14
CA ASP A 55 2.15 15.39 4.65
C ASP A 55 1.32 14.61 5.66
N ILE A 56 0.26 14.00 5.16
CA ILE A 56 -0.66 13.14 5.89
C ILE A 56 -0.29 11.69 5.58
N ALA A 57 -0.19 10.87 6.63
CA ALA A 57 -0.16 9.42 6.51
C ALA A 57 -1.25 8.83 7.42
N VAL A 58 -2.22 8.16 6.81
CA VAL A 58 -3.29 7.42 7.51
C VAL A 58 -3.17 5.96 7.11
N GLY A 59 -3.33 5.04 8.05
CA GLY A 59 -3.30 3.62 7.70
C GLY A 59 -3.94 2.72 8.75
N ALA A 60 -4.22 1.50 8.32
CA ALA A 60 -4.73 0.42 9.15
C ALA A 60 -4.05 -0.89 8.75
N PRO A 61 -4.00 -1.91 9.62
CA PRO A 61 -3.52 -3.22 9.22
C PRO A 61 -4.31 -3.77 8.05
N ALA A 62 -3.59 -4.46 7.20
CA ALA A 62 -4.13 -5.21 6.09
C ALA A 62 -3.84 -6.70 6.27
N VAL A 63 -4.53 -7.50 5.46
CA VAL A 63 -4.37 -8.95 5.41
C VAL A 63 -2.97 -9.35 4.95
N PRO A 64 -2.48 -10.55 5.32
CA PRO A 64 -1.24 -11.09 4.77
C PRO A 64 -1.35 -11.36 3.28
N ARG A 65 -0.20 -11.47 2.60
CA ARG A 65 -0.09 -11.67 1.15
C ARG A 65 -0.81 -12.92 0.62
N ARG A 66 -0.96 -13.94 1.48
CA ARG A 66 -1.59 -15.23 1.18
C ARG A 66 -3.06 -15.32 1.62
N HIS A 67 -3.65 -14.22 2.09
CA HIS A 67 -5.06 -14.20 2.45
C HIS A 67 -5.95 -14.33 1.20
N ASP A 68 -7.09 -15.01 1.30
CA ASP A 68 -8.01 -15.25 0.17
C ASP A 68 -8.48 -13.93 -0.47
N ASP A 69 -8.80 -12.93 0.37
CA ASP A 69 -9.20 -11.60 -0.10
C ASP A 69 -8.06 -10.71 -0.61
N TYR A 70 -6.79 -11.18 -0.68
CA TYR A 70 -5.67 -10.34 -1.09
C TYR A 70 -5.90 -9.69 -2.45
N TYR A 71 -6.35 -10.45 -3.44
CA TYR A 71 -6.55 -9.93 -4.79
C TYR A 71 -7.73 -8.96 -4.86
N ALA A 72 -8.81 -9.24 -4.13
CA ALA A 72 -9.95 -8.33 -4.01
C ALA A 72 -9.53 -7.00 -3.37
N LEU A 73 -8.74 -7.04 -2.29
CA LEU A 73 -8.20 -5.85 -1.63
C LEU A 73 -7.17 -5.11 -2.50
N ASN A 74 -6.36 -5.83 -3.29
CA ASN A 74 -5.41 -5.21 -4.20
C ASN A 74 -6.12 -4.44 -5.32
N LEU A 75 -7.18 -5.02 -5.87
CA LEU A 75 -8.04 -4.37 -6.86
C LEU A 75 -8.79 -3.18 -6.24
N ALA A 76 -9.36 -3.35 -5.04
CA ALA A 76 -9.99 -2.24 -4.32
C ALA A 76 -9.00 -1.09 -4.08
N ASN A 77 -7.75 -1.39 -3.68
CA ASN A 77 -6.71 -0.38 -3.53
C ASN A 77 -6.38 0.32 -4.87
N LEU A 78 -6.36 -0.43 -5.99
CA LEU A 78 -6.15 0.13 -7.32
C LEU A 78 -7.19 1.20 -7.64
N LEU A 79 -8.47 0.84 -7.53
CA LEU A 79 -9.62 1.70 -7.84
C LEU A 79 -9.80 2.83 -6.84
N PHE A 80 -9.45 2.58 -5.58
CA PHE A 80 -9.56 3.59 -4.53
C PHE A 80 -8.58 4.74 -4.74
N GLY A 81 -7.32 4.45 -5.09
CA GLY A 81 -6.34 5.51 -5.31
C GLY A 81 -4.89 5.08 -5.43
N ARG A 82 -4.58 3.86 -5.88
CA ARG A 82 -3.17 3.44 -6.05
C ARG A 82 -2.48 4.20 -7.17
N ILE A 83 -3.19 4.50 -8.24
CA ILE A 83 -2.65 5.12 -9.45
C ILE A 83 -2.56 6.64 -9.22
N GLY A 84 -1.70 7.06 -8.28
CA GLY A 84 -1.48 8.48 -7.98
C GLY A 84 -2.78 9.25 -7.83
N LEU A 85 -2.98 10.25 -8.71
CA LEU A 85 -4.10 11.19 -8.68
C LEU A 85 -5.42 10.66 -9.27
N TYR A 86 -5.47 9.39 -9.64
CA TYR A 86 -6.69 8.72 -10.14
C TYR A 86 -7.38 7.93 -9.03
N GLY A 87 -8.52 7.31 -9.37
CA GLY A 87 -9.37 6.61 -8.42
C GLY A 87 -10.22 7.56 -7.56
N ARG A 88 -11.04 6.99 -6.68
CA ARG A 88 -11.98 7.76 -5.84
C ARG A 88 -11.27 8.82 -4.98
N LEU A 89 -10.14 8.47 -4.39
CA LEU A 89 -9.36 9.34 -3.52
C LEU A 89 -8.81 10.55 -4.27
N GLY A 90 -8.15 10.32 -5.42
CA GLY A 90 -7.59 11.39 -6.25
C GLY A 90 -8.69 12.31 -6.78
N ARG A 91 -9.76 11.74 -7.34
CA ARG A 91 -10.93 12.49 -7.83
C ARG A 91 -11.51 13.40 -6.75
N ASN A 92 -11.80 12.85 -5.57
CA ASN A 92 -12.42 13.64 -4.50
C ASN A 92 -11.46 14.71 -3.94
N LEU A 93 -10.26 14.33 -3.50
CA LEU A 93 -9.37 15.27 -2.81
C LEU A 93 -8.77 16.33 -3.73
N ARG A 94 -8.40 15.96 -4.96
CA ARG A 94 -7.73 16.87 -5.89
C ARG A 94 -8.71 17.52 -6.85
N ASP A 95 -9.48 16.73 -7.58
CA ASP A 95 -10.25 17.25 -8.72
C ASP A 95 -11.52 17.98 -8.25
N GLU A 96 -12.23 17.42 -7.28
CA GLU A 96 -13.49 18.00 -6.77
C GLU A 96 -13.26 19.07 -5.70
N GLN A 97 -12.36 18.82 -4.74
CA GLN A 97 -12.17 19.70 -3.58
C GLN A 97 -10.93 20.60 -3.64
N GLY A 98 -9.97 20.33 -4.54
CA GLY A 98 -8.74 21.12 -4.66
C GLY A 98 -7.86 21.14 -3.40
N LEU A 99 -7.92 20.11 -2.56
CA LEU A 99 -7.23 20.07 -1.27
C LEU A 99 -5.77 19.60 -1.37
N ALA A 100 -5.50 18.65 -2.26
CA ALA A 100 -4.27 17.88 -2.26
C ALA A 100 -3.47 18.05 -3.55
N TYR A 101 -2.15 18.21 -3.40
CA TYR A 101 -1.22 18.15 -4.53
C TYR A 101 -1.00 16.71 -4.99
N TYR A 102 -0.94 15.79 -4.02
CA TYR A 102 -0.99 14.35 -4.23
C TYR A 102 -1.89 13.71 -3.18
N ALA A 103 -2.59 12.64 -3.57
CA ALA A 103 -3.33 11.76 -2.66
C ALA A 103 -3.35 10.37 -3.29
N PHE A 104 -2.80 9.36 -2.61
CA PHE A 104 -2.77 7.99 -3.12
C PHE A 104 -2.83 6.97 -1.98
N ALA A 105 -3.25 5.75 -2.33
CA ALA A 105 -3.35 4.61 -1.43
C ALA A 105 -2.32 3.53 -1.77
N SER A 106 -1.83 2.82 -0.75
CA SER A 106 -0.85 1.75 -0.90
C SER A 106 -1.19 0.57 -0.01
N LEU A 107 -1.19 -0.63 -0.60
CA LEU A 107 -1.37 -1.89 0.11
C LEU A 107 -0.02 -2.64 0.17
N ASP A 108 0.62 -2.62 1.34
CA ASP A 108 1.81 -3.43 1.65
C ASP A 108 1.38 -4.70 2.37
N ALA A 109 1.16 -5.79 1.62
CA ALA A 109 0.82 -7.10 2.18
C ALA A 109 2.07 -7.98 2.29
N ARG A 110 2.41 -8.40 3.51
CA ARG A 110 3.58 -9.22 3.84
C ARG A 110 3.17 -10.61 4.34
N SER A 111 4.14 -11.42 4.75
CA SER A 111 3.93 -12.83 5.09
C SER A 111 2.96 -13.06 6.26
N ALA A 112 3.00 -12.22 7.31
CA ALA A 112 2.18 -12.39 8.52
C ALA A 112 1.17 -11.26 8.78
N GLY A 113 1.01 -10.36 7.82
CA GLY A 113 0.11 -9.22 7.90
C GLY A 113 0.56 -8.14 6.93
N GLY A 114 -0.10 -7.00 6.96
CA GLY A 114 0.24 -5.88 6.11
C GLY A 114 -0.25 -4.56 6.64
N MET A 115 -0.10 -3.52 5.83
CA MET A 115 -0.68 -2.21 6.08
C MET A 115 -1.31 -1.68 4.80
N TRP A 116 -2.53 -1.17 4.94
CA TRP A 116 -3.13 -0.32 3.93
C TRP A 116 -3.00 1.12 4.40
N SER A 117 -2.33 1.95 3.61
CA SER A 117 -2.07 3.35 3.94
C SER A 117 -2.54 4.28 2.83
N ILE A 118 -2.75 5.53 3.23
CA ILE A 118 -3.08 6.67 2.39
C ILE A 118 -2.07 7.77 2.71
N SER A 119 -1.50 8.34 1.65
CA SER A 119 -0.58 9.46 1.73
C SER A 119 -1.16 10.65 0.98
N ALA A 120 -1.13 11.83 1.58
CA ALA A 120 -1.57 13.06 0.91
C ALA A 120 -0.74 14.28 1.32
N GLY A 121 -0.46 15.16 0.36
CA GLY A 121 0.22 16.44 0.59
C GLY A 121 -0.76 17.59 0.43
N VAL A 122 -0.97 18.37 1.49
CA VAL A 122 -1.99 19.43 1.53
C VAL A 122 -1.46 20.75 2.06
N ASN A 123 -2.14 21.85 1.72
CA ASN A 123 -1.92 23.13 2.39
C ASN A 123 -2.27 22.98 3.89
N PRO A 124 -1.43 23.47 4.83
CA PRO A 124 -1.70 23.39 6.26
C PRO A 124 -3.09 23.88 6.68
N ALA A 125 -3.61 24.92 6.02
CA ALA A 125 -4.96 25.46 6.29
C ALA A 125 -6.08 24.45 5.99
N ASN A 126 -5.82 23.46 5.13
CA ASN A 126 -6.79 22.46 4.69
C ASN A 126 -6.66 21.11 5.43
N LEU A 127 -5.72 20.98 6.38
CA LEU A 127 -5.40 19.71 7.04
C LEU A 127 -6.63 18.99 7.61
N ALA A 128 -7.44 19.69 8.41
CA ALA A 128 -8.61 19.10 9.05
C ALA A 128 -9.65 18.63 8.02
N LYS A 129 -9.88 19.44 6.98
CA LYS A 129 -10.81 19.12 5.89
C LYS A 129 -10.33 17.93 5.07
N ALA A 130 -9.02 17.85 4.79
CA ALA A 130 -8.44 16.72 4.07
C ALA A 130 -8.56 15.42 4.85
N ILE A 131 -8.25 15.41 6.16
CA ILE A 131 -8.41 14.23 7.02
C ILE A 131 -9.88 13.77 7.05
N ALA A 132 -10.83 14.71 7.17
CA ALA A 132 -12.26 14.39 7.16
C ALA A 132 -12.68 13.77 5.82
N SER A 133 -12.22 14.33 4.70
CA SER A 133 -12.50 13.81 3.34
C SER A 133 -11.92 12.41 3.13
N ILE A 134 -10.66 12.17 3.52
CA ILE A 134 -10.03 10.85 3.45
C ILE A 134 -10.84 9.82 4.24
N ARG A 135 -11.25 10.16 5.48
CA ARG A 135 -12.04 9.27 6.32
C ARG A 135 -13.39 8.96 5.68
N ALA A 136 -14.09 9.97 5.16
CA ALA A 136 -15.38 9.79 4.51
C ALA A 136 -15.27 8.84 3.30
N GLU A 137 -14.24 9.01 2.45
CA GLU A 137 -14.03 8.09 1.33
C GLU A 137 -13.72 6.66 1.76
N MET A 138 -12.91 6.48 2.81
CA MET A 138 -12.68 5.14 3.38
C MET A 138 -13.96 4.51 3.92
N GLU A 139 -14.83 5.30 4.55
CA GLU A 139 -16.10 4.82 5.12
C GLU A 139 -17.10 4.44 4.02
N ARG A 140 -17.07 5.14 2.87
CA ARG A 140 -17.91 4.83 1.69
C ARG A 140 -17.56 3.53 1.00
N LEU A 141 -16.32 3.03 1.12
CA LEU A 141 -15.92 1.75 0.50
C LEU A 141 -16.75 0.54 0.95
N ARG A 142 -17.34 0.57 2.15
CA ARG A 142 -18.19 -0.51 2.67
C ARG A 142 -19.61 -0.49 2.08
N PRO A 143 -20.37 0.63 2.17
CA PRO A 143 -21.73 0.70 1.64
C PRO A 143 -21.79 0.92 0.12
N GLU A 144 -20.73 1.46 -0.50
CA GLU A 144 -20.71 1.81 -1.92
C GLU A 144 -19.63 0.99 -2.64
N PRO A 145 -19.97 -0.23 -3.11
CA PRO A 145 -19.03 -1.04 -3.88
C PRO A 145 -18.59 -0.32 -5.16
N PHE A 146 -17.47 -0.76 -5.73
CA PHE A 146 -17.03 -0.27 -7.02
C PHE A 146 -18.01 -0.68 -8.12
N THR A 147 -18.34 0.26 -9.01
CA THR A 147 -19.27 -0.01 -10.11
C THR A 147 -18.56 -0.80 -11.23
N PRO A 148 -19.32 -1.49 -12.10
CA PRO A 148 -18.75 -2.15 -13.28
C PRO A 148 -17.98 -1.20 -14.20
N GLU A 149 -18.34 0.08 -14.23
CA GLU A 149 -17.64 1.12 -14.99
C GLU A 149 -16.27 1.39 -14.38
N GLU A 150 -16.17 1.57 -13.06
CA GLU A 150 -14.89 1.76 -12.37
C GLU A 150 -13.94 0.58 -12.58
N LEU A 151 -14.46 -0.65 -12.75
CA LEU A 151 -13.64 -1.84 -13.02
C LEU A 151 -13.08 -1.91 -14.45
N ARG A 152 -13.65 -1.15 -15.39
CA ARG A 152 -13.25 -1.16 -16.81
C ARG A 152 -12.30 -0.03 -17.18
N ASP A 153 -12.28 1.05 -16.39
CA ASP A 153 -11.41 2.22 -16.54
C ASP A 153 -9.96 1.92 -16.11
#